data_AF-A0AAJ6FM40-F1
#
_entry.id   AF-A0AAJ6FM40-F1
#
_cell.length_a   1.000
_cell.length_b   1.000
_cell.length_c   1.000
_cell.angle_alpha   90.00
_cell.angle_beta   90.00
_cell.angle_gamma   90.00
#
_symmetry.space_group_name_H-M   'P 1'
#
loop_
_entity.id
_entity.type
_entity.pdbx_description
1 polymer ?
#
loop_
_entity_poly.entity_id
_entity_poly.type
_entity_poly.pdbx_seq_one_letter_code
_entity_poly.pdbx_strand_id
1 'polypeptide(L)'
;MICPTCGYQNSPREKFCQQCGLILPKASRSKLPVVIIVSFLIFTAIGTGLAYHFGVINNDPKYVKYDKIEPKDVTGKWKFVEETKKGVLDKNLRSFEITPSKITYRVKSSKELQKIDLSLRIVVKSSKLIVFANKDASNWLAFRLKKHKINGVERTVLALPVQDGEWVYFVREGK
;
A
#
# COMPACT_ATOMS: atom_id res chain seq x y z
N MET A 1 -22.01 7.45 48.53
CA MET A 1 -23.31 8.16 48.37
C MET A 1 -24.07 8.07 49.68
N ILE A 2 -24.68 9.17 50.12
CA ILE A 2 -25.40 9.24 51.39
C ILE A 2 -26.84 8.76 51.16
N CYS A 3 -27.36 7.87 52.02
CA CYS A 3 -28.74 7.44 51.95
C CYS A 3 -29.67 8.61 52.34
N PRO A 4 -30.65 8.99 51.50
CA PRO A 4 -31.55 10.10 51.81
C PRO A 4 -32.51 9.80 52.97
N THR A 5 -32.72 8.52 53.29
CA THR A 5 -33.66 8.10 54.34
C THR A 5 -33.00 7.99 55.71
N CYS A 6 -31.76 7.51 55.81
CA CYS A 6 -31.11 7.24 57.10
C CYS A 6 -29.73 7.91 57.27
N GLY A 7 -29.24 8.67 56.29
CA GLY A 7 -27.97 9.39 56.37
C GLY A 7 -26.71 8.51 56.27
N TYR A 8 -26.84 7.18 56.14
CA TYR A 8 -25.68 6.28 56.09
C TYR A 8 -24.85 6.46 54.80
N GLN A 9 -23.53 6.52 54.94
CA GLN A 9 -22.59 6.64 53.82
C GLN A 9 -22.32 5.27 53.18
N ASN A 10 -22.98 5.02 52.04
CA ASN A 10 -22.81 3.80 51.26
C ASN A 10 -21.72 3.96 50.18
N SER A 11 -21.12 2.86 49.73
CA SER A 11 -20.27 2.85 48.54
C SER A 11 -21.09 3.21 47.27
N PRO A 12 -20.53 3.94 46.28
CA PRO A 12 -21.23 4.31 45.05
C PRO A 12 -21.66 3.11 44.17
N ARG A 13 -21.17 1.89 44.47
CA ARG A 13 -21.50 0.66 43.75
C ARG A 13 -22.65 -0.12 44.39
N GLU A 14 -23.09 0.26 45.58
CA GLU A 14 -24.16 -0.42 46.30
C GLU A 14 -25.52 -0.17 45.65
N LYS A 15 -26.33 -1.24 45.52
CA LYS A 15 -27.71 -1.15 45.01
C LYS A 15 -28.71 -0.82 46.13
N PHE A 16 -28.39 -1.18 47.37
CA PHE A 16 -29.23 -1.01 48.54
C PHE A 16 -28.43 -0.36 49.66
N CYS A 17 -29.10 0.38 50.54
CA CYS A 17 -28.49 0.91 51.74
C CYS A 17 -28.16 -0.24 52.70
N GLN A 18 -26.89 -0.33 53.10
CA GLN A 18 -26.39 -1.37 54.01
C GLN A 18 -26.95 -1.24 55.44
N GLN A 19 -27.60 -0.12 55.77
CA GLN A 19 -28.21 0.11 57.09
C GLN A 19 -29.74 -0.03 57.09
N CYS A 20 -30.44 0.49 56.08
CA CYS A 20 -31.91 0.54 56.09
C CYS A 20 -32.58 -0.21 54.92
N GLY A 21 -31.81 -0.83 54.03
CA GLY A 21 -32.35 -1.61 52.91
C GLY A 21 -32.95 -0.79 51.75
N LEU A 22 -33.01 0.54 51.85
CA LEU A 22 -33.53 1.40 50.78
C LEU A 22 -32.75 1.19 49.46
N ILE A 23 -33.47 1.07 48.35
CA ILE A 23 -32.87 1.05 47.00
C ILE A 23 -32.19 2.40 46.73
N LEU A 24 -30.90 2.37 46.40
CA LEU A 24 -30.11 3.55 46.09
C LEU A 24 -30.18 3.87 44.58
N PRO A 25 -30.22 5.16 44.19
CA PRO A 25 -30.20 5.53 42.78
C PRO A 25 -28.88 5.06 42.13
N LYS A 26 -28.98 4.43 40.95
CA LYS A 26 -27.81 3.95 40.21
C LYS A 26 -26.86 5.11 39.91
N ALA A 27 -25.61 4.95 40.28
CA ALA A 27 -24.55 5.84 39.80
C ALA A 27 -24.49 5.79 38.27
N SER A 28 -24.66 6.95 37.62
CA SER A 28 -24.50 7.10 36.17
C SER A 28 -23.08 6.70 35.78
N ARG A 29 -22.92 5.64 34.97
CA ARG A 29 -21.61 5.34 34.38
C ARG A 29 -21.31 6.40 33.33
N SER A 30 -20.20 7.10 33.52
CA SER A 30 -19.64 8.00 32.51
C SER A 30 -19.48 7.27 31.17
N LYS A 31 -20.10 7.79 30.12
CA LYS A 31 -19.89 7.32 28.73
C LYS A 31 -18.62 7.91 28.11
N LEU A 32 -17.96 8.85 28.79
CA LEU A 32 -16.77 9.57 28.30
C LEU A 32 -15.67 8.64 27.76
N PRO A 33 -15.24 7.56 28.45
CA PRO A 33 -14.21 6.67 27.91
C PRO A 33 -14.65 5.99 26.60
N VAL A 34 -15.92 5.61 26.49
CA VAL A 34 -16.45 4.98 25.26
C VAL A 34 -16.46 5.99 24.11
N VAL A 35 -16.88 7.23 24.36
CA VAL A 35 -16.89 8.29 23.34
C VAL A 35 -15.47 8.60 22.86
N ILE A 36 -14.49 8.66 23.77
CA ILE A 36 -13.08 8.88 23.41
C ILE A 36 -12.56 7.75 22.52
N ILE A 37 -12.81 6.48 22.88
CA ILE A 37 -12.38 5.32 22.10
C ILE A 37 -13.00 5.35 20.71
N VAL A 38 -14.31 5.56 20.61
CA VAL A 38 -15.02 5.60 19.30
C VAL A 38 -14.49 6.75 18.45
N SER A 39 -14.28 7.93 19.04
CA SER A 39 -13.74 9.09 18.32
C SER A 39 -12.34 8.79 17.78
N PHE A 40 -11.46 8.20 18.60
CA PHE A 40 -10.12 7.81 18.18
C PHE A 40 -10.13 6.80 17.02
N LEU A 41 -11.02 5.80 17.06
CA LEU A 41 -11.18 4.84 15.96
C LEU A 41 -11.67 5.50 14.66
N ILE A 42 -12.58 6.47 14.75
CA ILE A 42 -13.07 7.21 13.59
C ILE A 42 -11.96 8.09 12.99
N PHE A 43 -11.25 8.86 13.82
CA PHE A 43 -10.15 9.71 13.36
C PHE A 43 -9.02 8.90 12.72
N THR A 44 -8.67 7.73 13.29
CA THR A 44 -7.66 6.86 12.70
C THR A 44 -8.12 6.26 11.37
N ALA A 45 -9.38 5.81 11.25
CA ALA A 45 -9.92 5.30 9.99
C ALA A 45 -9.94 6.38 8.88
N ILE A 46 -10.43 7.57 9.20
CA ILE A 46 -10.47 8.71 8.26
C ILE A 46 -9.05 9.13 7.85
N GLY A 47 -8.15 9.28 8.83
CA GLY A 47 -6.76 9.66 8.56
C GLY A 47 -6.03 8.64 7.70
N THR A 48 -6.21 7.34 7.97
CA THR A 48 -5.61 6.26 7.17
C THR A 48 -6.21 6.22 5.76
N GLY A 49 -7.51 6.41 5.62
CA GLY A 49 -8.20 6.49 4.33
C GLY A 49 -7.72 7.67 3.47
N LEU A 50 -7.60 8.87 4.07
CA LEU A 50 -7.01 10.04 3.41
C LEU A 50 -5.55 9.80 3.02
N ALA A 51 -4.74 9.23 3.92
CA ALA A 51 -3.36 8.90 3.62
C ALA A 51 -3.23 7.89 2.47
N TYR A 52 -4.14 6.92 2.36
CA TYR A 52 -4.22 5.99 1.23
C TYR A 52 -4.60 6.71 -0.07
N HIS A 53 -5.66 7.52 -0.02
CA HIS A 53 -6.19 8.24 -1.18
C HIS A 53 -5.19 9.25 -1.76
N PHE A 54 -4.46 9.97 -0.90
CA PHE A 54 -3.37 10.87 -1.33
C PHE A 54 -2.05 10.15 -1.57
N GLY A 55 -2.02 8.83 -1.39
CA GLY A 55 -0.86 8.02 -1.64
C GLY A 55 0.34 8.28 -0.75
N VAL A 56 0.13 8.84 0.44
CA VAL A 56 1.16 9.07 1.46
C VAL A 56 1.74 7.75 1.97
N ILE A 57 0.91 6.72 2.07
CA ILE A 57 1.32 5.36 2.46
C ILE A 57 1.68 4.47 1.26
N ASN A 58 1.80 5.04 0.06
CA ASN A 58 2.24 4.29 -1.10
C ASN A 58 3.76 4.15 -1.08
N ASN A 59 4.26 2.95 -1.41
CA ASN A 59 5.69 2.68 -1.52
C ASN A 59 6.30 3.17 -2.84
N ASP A 60 5.75 4.25 -3.38
CA ASP A 60 6.15 4.79 -4.66
C ASP A 60 7.56 5.38 -4.56
N PRO A 61 8.45 5.06 -5.50
CA PRO A 61 9.73 5.74 -5.55
C PRO A 61 9.52 7.21 -5.90
N LYS A 62 10.47 8.05 -5.44
CA LYS A 62 10.56 9.43 -5.88
C LYS A 62 10.58 9.46 -7.40
N TYR A 63 9.63 10.19 -7.99
CA TYR A 63 9.59 10.30 -9.45
C TYR A 63 10.77 11.13 -9.93
N VAL A 64 11.68 10.48 -10.65
CA VAL A 64 12.79 11.11 -11.37
C VAL A 64 12.48 11.07 -12.87
N LYS A 65 12.95 12.08 -13.60
CA LYS A 65 12.79 12.11 -15.07
C LYS A 65 13.60 10.98 -15.69
N TYR A 66 13.15 10.46 -16.83
CA TYR A 66 13.72 9.22 -17.42
C TYR A 66 15.21 9.31 -17.77
N ASP A 67 15.66 10.49 -18.17
CA ASP A 67 17.05 10.83 -18.48
C ASP A 67 17.95 10.90 -17.23
N LYS A 68 17.34 10.88 -16.04
CA LYS A 68 17.99 10.93 -14.73
C LYS A 68 17.71 9.69 -13.88
N ILE A 69 17.14 8.64 -14.46
CA ILE A 69 16.85 7.43 -13.72
C ILE A 69 18.15 6.70 -13.42
N GLU A 70 18.33 6.40 -12.14
CA GLU A 70 19.38 5.52 -11.66
C GLU A 70 18.80 4.12 -11.36
N PRO A 71 19.66 3.08 -11.32
CA PRO A 71 19.25 1.72 -10.99
C PRO A 71 18.52 1.62 -9.64
N LYS A 72 18.93 2.42 -8.66
CA LYS A 72 18.31 2.45 -7.33
C LYS A 72 16.85 2.90 -7.34
N ASP A 73 16.45 3.71 -8.33
CA ASP A 73 15.09 4.26 -8.44
C ASP A 73 14.08 3.21 -8.92
N VAL A 74 14.58 2.19 -9.62
CA VAL A 74 13.79 1.09 -10.20
C VAL A 74 14.02 -0.25 -9.51
N THR A 75 14.98 -0.33 -8.59
CA THR A 75 15.23 -1.51 -7.74
C THR A 75 14.02 -1.77 -6.84
N GLY A 76 13.74 -3.02 -6.53
CA GLY A 76 12.64 -3.43 -5.65
C GLY A 76 11.64 -4.34 -6.34
N LYS A 77 10.59 -4.71 -5.59
CA LYS A 77 9.50 -5.55 -6.06
C LYS A 77 8.44 -4.70 -6.73
N TRP A 78 7.97 -5.17 -7.89
CA TRP A 78 6.99 -4.49 -8.72
C TRP A 78 5.87 -5.46 -9.04
N LYS A 79 4.63 -5.02 -8.81
CA LYS A 79 3.43 -5.82 -9.01
C LYS A 79 2.56 -5.22 -10.11
N PHE A 80 2.06 -6.09 -10.97
CA PHE A 80 1.13 -5.75 -12.04
C PHE A 80 -0.17 -5.16 -11.48
N VAL A 81 -0.73 -4.17 -12.17
CA VAL A 81 -2.03 -3.58 -11.86
C VAL A 81 -3.02 -3.87 -12.99
N GLU A 82 -4.17 -4.45 -12.64
CA GLU A 82 -5.18 -4.96 -13.58
C GLU A 82 -5.96 -3.89 -14.39
N GLU A 83 -5.81 -2.60 -14.09
CA GLU A 83 -6.53 -1.52 -14.80
C GLU A 83 -6.18 -1.40 -16.28
N THR A 84 -5.10 -2.02 -16.73
CA THR A 84 -4.75 -2.09 -18.15
C THR A 84 -5.57 -3.16 -18.86
N LYS A 85 -6.31 -2.75 -19.90
CA LYS A 85 -7.33 -3.55 -20.60
C LYS A 85 -6.93 -5.03 -20.72
N LYS A 86 -7.85 -5.90 -20.29
CA LYS A 86 -7.75 -7.36 -20.47
C LYS A 86 -7.46 -7.68 -21.93
N GLY A 87 -6.26 -8.15 -22.23
CA GLY A 87 -5.91 -8.65 -23.57
C GLY A 87 -4.47 -8.43 -24.01
N VAL A 88 -3.77 -7.43 -23.49
CA VAL A 88 -2.49 -7.00 -24.08
C VAL A 88 -1.24 -7.56 -23.36
N LEU A 89 -1.40 -8.09 -22.14
CA LEU A 89 -0.40 -8.97 -21.54
C LEU A 89 -0.92 -10.39 -21.58
N ASP A 90 -0.23 -11.24 -22.33
CA ASP A 90 -0.38 -12.68 -22.26
C ASP A 90 0.07 -13.16 -20.87
N LYS A 91 -0.82 -12.99 -19.87
CA LYS A 91 -1.04 -13.64 -18.56
C LYS A 91 0.15 -14.05 -17.68
N ASN A 92 1.39 -13.73 -18.03
CA ASN A 92 2.55 -14.41 -17.48
C ASN A 92 3.29 -13.59 -16.45
N LEU A 93 3.59 -12.32 -16.70
CA LEU A 93 4.37 -11.47 -15.78
C LEU A 93 3.47 -10.78 -14.75
N ARG A 94 3.30 -11.40 -13.57
CA ARG A 94 2.47 -10.84 -12.47
C ARG A 94 3.23 -9.90 -11.55
N SER A 95 4.50 -10.22 -11.34
CA SER A 95 5.41 -9.42 -10.55
C SER A 95 6.85 -9.74 -10.94
N PHE A 96 7.74 -8.80 -10.66
CA PHE A 96 9.17 -9.00 -10.79
C PHE A 96 9.90 -8.20 -9.73
N GLU A 97 11.11 -8.64 -9.42
CA GLU A 97 12.01 -7.94 -8.53
C GLU A 97 13.26 -7.55 -9.30
N ILE A 98 13.60 -6.26 -9.24
CA ILE A 98 14.81 -5.71 -9.84
C ILE A 98 15.82 -5.51 -8.71
N THR A 99 17.01 -6.07 -8.89
CA THR A 99 18.19 -5.73 -8.09
C THR A 99 19.25 -5.11 -9.00
N PRO A 100 20.35 -4.58 -8.45
CA PRO A 100 21.44 -4.09 -9.29
C PRO A 100 22.00 -5.17 -10.24
N SER A 101 22.02 -6.44 -9.85
CA SER A 101 22.67 -7.49 -10.65
C SER A 101 21.71 -8.42 -11.38
N LYS A 102 20.40 -8.40 -11.08
CA LYS A 102 19.44 -9.34 -11.68
C LYS A 102 18.02 -8.81 -11.70
N ILE A 103 17.22 -9.34 -12.63
CA ILE A 103 15.76 -9.28 -12.58
C ILE A 103 15.25 -10.69 -12.35
N THR A 104 14.38 -10.86 -11.38
CA THR A 104 13.71 -12.12 -11.11
C THR A 104 12.22 -11.95 -11.34
N TYR A 105 11.59 -12.88 -12.04
CA TYR A 105 10.18 -12.75 -12.38
C TYR A 105 9.48 -14.10 -12.44
N ARG A 106 8.17 -14.07 -12.19
CA ARG A 106 7.34 -15.26 -12.26
C ARG A 106 6.50 -15.22 -13.53
N VAL A 107 6.54 -16.31 -14.27
CA VAL A 107 5.72 -16.56 -15.47
C VAL A 107 4.63 -17.56 -15.07
N LYS A 108 3.37 -17.33 -15.44
CA LYS A 108 2.26 -18.22 -15.05
C LYS A 108 2.40 -19.63 -15.64
N SER A 109 3.00 -19.78 -16.81
CA SER A 109 3.25 -21.07 -17.47
C SER A 109 4.40 -21.88 -16.87
N SER A 110 5.20 -21.31 -15.96
CA SER A 110 6.31 -22.01 -15.30
C SER A 110 6.15 -22.00 -13.78
N LYS A 111 6.41 -23.14 -13.14
CA LYS A 111 6.56 -23.19 -11.67
C LYS A 111 7.86 -22.53 -11.22
N GLU A 112 8.85 -22.43 -12.10
CA GLU A 112 10.17 -21.90 -11.80
C GLU A 112 10.25 -20.39 -12.00
N LEU A 113 11.09 -19.77 -11.18
CA LEU A 113 11.32 -18.35 -11.17
C LEU A 113 12.37 -18.01 -12.23
N GLN A 114 11.96 -17.27 -13.25
CA GLN A 114 12.84 -16.85 -14.33
C GLN A 114 13.78 -15.73 -13.83
N LYS A 115 14.99 -15.70 -14.38
CA LYS A 115 16.03 -14.75 -13.99
C LYS A 115 16.76 -14.20 -15.20
N ILE A 116 17.08 -12.92 -15.15
CA ILE A 116 17.95 -12.23 -16.11
C ILE A 116 19.09 -11.64 -15.29
N ASP A 117 20.30 -12.15 -15.48
CA ASP A 117 21.49 -11.51 -14.93
C ASP A 117 21.78 -10.23 -15.71
N LEU A 118 21.87 -9.12 -15.00
CA LEU A 118 22.02 -7.80 -15.60
C LEU A 118 23.49 -7.48 -15.81
N SER A 119 23.87 -7.32 -17.07
CA SER A 119 25.21 -6.86 -17.45
C SER A 119 25.17 -5.58 -18.27
N LEU A 120 24.03 -5.31 -18.93
CA LEU A 120 23.83 -4.13 -19.76
C LEU A 120 22.64 -3.31 -19.26
N ARG A 121 22.81 -1.99 -19.34
CA ARG A 121 21.77 -1.00 -19.02
C ARG A 121 21.81 0.10 -20.06
N ILE A 122 20.69 0.31 -20.73
CA ILE A 122 20.59 1.30 -21.80
C ILE A 122 19.42 2.23 -21.49
N VAL A 123 19.69 3.53 -21.45
CA VAL A 123 18.67 4.57 -21.32
C VAL A 123 18.54 5.26 -22.67
N VAL A 124 17.45 4.96 -23.38
CA VAL A 124 17.19 5.50 -24.71
C VAL A 124 16.42 6.82 -24.57
N LYS A 125 17.10 7.95 -24.81
CA LYS A 125 16.52 9.28 -24.58
C LYS A 125 15.36 9.61 -25.53
N SER A 126 15.46 9.22 -26.79
CA SER A 126 14.44 9.50 -27.83
C SER A 126 13.12 8.78 -27.54
N SER A 127 13.19 7.51 -27.14
CA SER A 127 12.03 6.68 -26.84
C SER A 127 11.68 6.65 -25.35
N LYS A 128 12.41 7.36 -24.48
CA LYS A 128 12.20 7.41 -23.03
C LYS A 128 12.18 6.03 -22.35
N LEU A 129 12.92 5.06 -22.91
CA LEU A 129 12.96 3.68 -22.44
C LEU A 129 14.21 3.41 -21.60
N ILE A 130 14.06 2.56 -20.60
CA ILE A 130 15.15 1.91 -19.89
C ILE A 130 15.12 0.45 -20.27
N VAL A 131 16.26 -0.06 -20.73
CA VAL A 131 16.44 -1.45 -21.10
C VAL A 131 17.45 -2.08 -20.16
N PHE A 132 17.07 -3.23 -19.63
CA PHE A 132 17.90 -4.12 -18.85
C PHE A 132 18.15 -5.39 -19.63
N ALA A 133 19.41 -5.80 -19.75
CA ALA A 133 19.75 -7.00 -20.51
C ALA A 133 20.94 -7.75 -19.90
N ASN A 134 21.04 -9.03 -20.26
CA ASN A 134 22.25 -9.81 -20.08
C ASN A 134 23.37 -9.35 -21.02
N LYS A 135 24.58 -9.88 -20.81
CA LYS A 135 25.80 -9.48 -21.53
C LYS A 135 25.65 -9.51 -23.06
N ASP A 136 24.96 -10.50 -23.58
CA ASP A 136 24.82 -10.72 -25.03
C ASP A 136 23.52 -10.12 -25.58
N ALA A 137 22.76 -9.40 -24.76
CA ALA A 137 21.44 -8.83 -25.06
C ALA A 137 20.38 -9.83 -25.56
N SER A 138 20.60 -11.14 -25.40
CA SER A 138 19.66 -12.19 -25.79
C SER A 138 18.43 -12.25 -24.88
N ASN A 139 18.57 -11.84 -23.62
CA ASN A 139 17.48 -11.71 -22.65
C ASN A 139 17.41 -10.28 -22.14
N TRP A 140 16.31 -9.60 -22.41
CA TRP A 140 16.13 -8.21 -22.04
C TRP A 140 14.71 -7.89 -21.58
N LEU A 141 14.58 -6.82 -20.80
CA LEU A 141 13.32 -6.23 -20.38
C LEU A 141 13.41 -4.72 -20.51
N ALA A 142 12.39 -4.10 -21.10
CA ALA A 142 12.35 -2.65 -21.29
C ALA A 142 11.12 -2.03 -20.64
N PHE A 143 11.27 -0.88 -20.01
CA PHE A 143 10.14 -0.16 -19.42
C PHE A 143 10.34 1.36 -19.47
N ARG A 144 9.30 2.10 -19.10
CA ARG A 144 9.35 3.54 -18.84
C ARG A 144 8.90 3.82 -17.41
N LEU A 145 9.60 4.69 -16.68
CA LEU A 145 9.07 5.24 -15.43
C LEU A 145 8.10 6.37 -15.76
N LYS A 146 6.87 6.30 -15.23
CA LYS A 146 5.82 7.29 -15.51
C LYS A 146 5.02 7.63 -14.25
N LYS A 147 4.37 8.80 -14.27
CA LYS A 147 3.22 9.07 -13.42
C LYS A 147 1.96 8.55 -14.10
N HIS A 148 1.15 7.78 -13.39
CA HIS A 148 -0.11 7.24 -13.89
C HIS A 148 -1.13 7.12 -12.76
N LYS A 149 -2.41 7.39 -13.01
CA LYS A 149 -3.46 7.20 -12.02
C LYS A 149 -3.80 5.72 -11.91
N ILE A 150 -3.64 5.16 -10.72
CA ILE A 150 -4.03 3.80 -10.38
C ILE A 150 -5.15 3.87 -9.34
N ASN A 151 -6.34 3.37 -9.66
CA ASN A 151 -7.56 3.47 -8.85
C ASN A 151 -7.83 4.92 -8.38
N GLY A 152 -7.65 5.89 -9.27
CA GLY A 152 -7.83 7.32 -8.98
C GLY A 152 -6.65 8.01 -8.26
N VAL A 153 -5.68 7.25 -7.76
CA VAL A 153 -4.50 7.77 -7.04
C VAL A 153 -3.33 7.93 -8.00
N GLU A 154 -2.66 9.08 -8.03
CA GLU A 154 -1.46 9.25 -8.86
C GLU A 154 -0.29 8.43 -8.30
N ARG A 155 0.22 7.48 -9.11
CA ARG A 155 1.32 6.59 -8.75
C ARG A 155 2.54 6.79 -9.64
N THR A 156 3.72 6.53 -9.07
CA THR A 156 4.93 6.30 -9.88
C THR A 156 4.97 4.83 -10.31
N VAL A 157 4.92 4.57 -11.61
CA VAL A 157 4.80 3.22 -12.18
C VAL A 157 5.95 2.88 -13.13
N LEU A 158 6.27 1.59 -13.24
CA LEU A 158 6.96 1.04 -14.40
C LEU A 158 5.94 0.66 -15.46
N ALA A 159 6.05 1.26 -16.63
CA ALA A 159 5.20 1.04 -17.78
C ALA A 159 5.93 0.20 -18.82
N LEU A 160 5.47 -1.01 -19.07
CA LEU A 160 5.99 -1.90 -20.11
C LEU A 160 5.14 -1.67 -21.38
N PRO A 161 5.75 -1.31 -22.52
CA PRO A 161 5.02 -1.17 -23.76
C PRO A 161 4.51 -2.54 -24.22
N VAL A 162 3.29 -2.58 -24.73
CA VAL A 162 2.70 -3.75 -25.35
C VAL A 162 2.20 -3.40 -26.76
N GLN A 163 1.61 -4.37 -27.47
CA GLN A 163 1.13 -4.16 -28.85
C GLN A 163 0.11 -3.01 -28.93
N ASP A 164 0.02 -2.39 -30.11
CA ASP A 164 -0.94 -1.32 -30.43
C ASP A 164 -0.82 -0.03 -29.58
N GLY A 165 0.37 0.25 -29.05
CA GLY A 165 0.64 1.47 -28.29
C GLY A 165 0.06 1.48 -26.88
N GLU A 166 -0.54 0.37 -26.46
CA GLU A 166 -1.02 0.14 -25.10
C GLU A 166 0.17 -0.06 -24.13
N TRP A 167 -0.10 0.07 -22.84
CA TRP A 167 0.89 -0.08 -21.78
C TRP A 167 0.35 -0.99 -20.70
N VAL A 168 1.23 -1.76 -20.06
CA VAL A 168 0.93 -2.35 -18.77
C VAL A 168 1.70 -1.67 -17.66
N TYR A 169 1.07 -1.52 -16.50
CA TYR A 169 1.64 -0.79 -15.38
C TYR A 169 1.95 -1.69 -14.20
N PHE A 170 3.09 -1.42 -13.58
CA PHE A 170 3.52 -2.04 -12.34
C PHE A 170 3.75 -0.98 -11.27
N VAL A 171 3.26 -1.24 -10.07
CA VAL A 171 3.48 -0.40 -8.89
C VAL A 171 4.52 -1.05 -7.97
N ARG A 172 5.31 -0.23 -7.29
CA ARG A 172 6.32 -0.72 -6.35
C ARG A 172 5.64 -1.26 -5.09
N GLU A 173 5.95 -2.49 -4.73
CA GLU A 173 5.54 -3.05 -3.45
C GLU A 173 6.42 -2.49 -2.33
N GLY A 174 5.83 -2.37 -1.14
CA GLY A 174 6.58 -2.04 0.06
C GLY A 174 7.61 -3.09 0.43
N LYS A 175 8.60 -2.66 1.19
CA LYS A 175 9.43 -3.60 1.95
C LYS A 175 8.63 -4.18 3.11
#